data_AF-A0A7X9M0T5-F1
#
_entry.id   AF-A0A7X9M0T5-F1
#
_cell.length_a   1.000
_cell.length_b   1.000
_cell.length_c   1.000
_cell.angle_alpha   90.00
_cell.angle_beta   90.00
_cell.angle_gamma   90.00
#
_symmetry.space_group_name_H-M   'P 1'
#
loop_
_entity.id
_entity.type
_entity.pdbx_description
1 polymer ?
#
loop_
_entity_poly.entity_id
_entity_poly.type
_entity_poly.pdbx_seq_one_letter_code
_entity_poly.pdbx_strand_id
1 'polypeptide(L)'
;MENGVLFNTSDGVKVGSGGTKGAGDVKRLIPGTPGKVTGGSSTKLGKNMFEEMGLPITTKRTPYQAQHIIPKEFRSHPVLQKIGMEMDDASNGFFQRVPDADISATSRHKGYHSVYSNFVRKKLDEIDINQNISMIEKLVYELQYKLRLLQDKGLPLYMKDDYLENELKKIKKIGMEQYKIERMEKEIATPVWKRGGGATVDLWERWYNK
;
A
#
# COMPACT_ATOMS: atom_id res chain seq x y z
N MET A 1 40.93 68.99 13.86
CA MET A 1 40.20 68.44 15.01
C MET A 1 39.78 67.04 14.61
N GLU A 2 40.68 66.06 14.47
CA GLU A 2 41.59 65.43 15.44
C GLU A 2 40.87 64.81 16.66
N ASN A 3 41.33 63.59 16.98
CA ASN A 3 40.92 62.60 17.98
C ASN A 3 39.91 61.56 17.45
N GLY A 4 40.22 60.26 17.33
CA GLY A 4 41.35 59.48 17.83
C GLY A 4 40.87 58.09 18.24
N VAL A 5 41.27 57.08 17.45
CA VAL A 5 41.73 55.70 17.78
C VAL A 5 41.29 55.09 19.12
N LEU A 6 40.81 53.82 19.10
CA LEU A 6 41.49 52.68 19.76
C LEU A 6 40.87 51.32 19.37
N PHE A 7 41.72 50.46 18.82
CA PHE A 7 41.56 49.02 18.66
C PHE A 7 41.57 48.32 20.04
N ASN A 8 40.84 47.22 20.16
CA ASN A 8 41.20 46.12 21.06
C ASN A 8 40.97 44.78 20.36
N THR A 9 42.07 44.09 20.10
CA THR A 9 42.20 42.70 19.68
C THR A 9 42.19 41.78 20.91
N SER A 10 41.44 40.68 20.87
CA SER A 10 41.89 39.37 21.40
C SER A 10 40.89 38.26 21.06
N ASP A 11 41.40 37.30 20.28
CA ASP A 11 41.26 35.85 20.44
C ASP A 11 39.90 35.17 20.37
N GLY A 12 39.76 34.33 19.33
CA GLY A 12 38.72 33.32 19.26
C GLY A 12 38.68 32.55 17.94
N VAL A 13 39.80 31.94 17.53
CA VAL A 13 39.75 30.86 16.53
C VAL A 13 38.89 29.74 17.08
N LYS A 14 37.71 29.53 16.49
CA LYS A 14 36.98 28.26 16.58
C LYS A 14 36.96 27.60 15.22
N VAL A 15 37.94 26.71 15.02
CA VAL A 15 37.80 25.57 14.11
C VAL A 15 36.77 24.62 14.73
N GLY A 16 35.72 24.27 13.99
CA GLY A 16 34.70 23.39 14.51
C GLY A 16 33.63 22.99 13.51
N SER A 17 33.87 21.84 12.88
CA SER A 17 32.89 20.90 12.34
C SER A 17 32.15 21.30 11.06
N GLY A 18 32.58 20.67 9.97
CA GLY A 18 31.91 20.63 8.68
C GLY A 18 30.40 20.45 8.81
N GLY A 19 29.66 21.46 8.40
CA GLY A 19 28.30 21.28 7.96
C GLY A 19 28.34 20.38 6.74
N THR A 20 28.02 19.10 6.92
CA THR A 20 27.51 18.27 5.85
C THR A 20 26.27 19.00 5.31
N LYS A 21 26.47 19.76 4.23
CA LYS A 21 25.40 20.17 3.33
C LYS A 21 24.80 18.88 2.79
N GLY A 22 23.84 18.34 3.55
CA GLY A 22 23.07 17.17 3.18
C GLY A 22 22.39 17.45 1.86
N ALA A 23 22.53 16.48 0.96
CA ALA A 23 21.95 16.39 -0.37
C ALA A 23 20.64 17.17 -0.52
N GLY A 24 20.55 17.98 -1.59
CA GLY A 24 19.34 18.73 -1.93
C GLY A 24 18.09 17.87 -1.86
N ASP A 25 16.96 18.50 -1.52
CA ASP A 25 15.64 17.88 -1.37
C ASP A 25 15.26 17.01 -2.58
N VAL A 26 15.68 15.75 -2.57
CA VAL A 26 15.19 14.74 -3.50
C VAL A 26 13.75 14.50 -3.06
N LYS A 27 12.80 15.00 -3.85
CA LYS A 27 11.38 14.80 -3.61
C LYS A 27 11.09 13.31 -3.46
N ARG A 28 10.71 12.92 -2.25
CA ARG A 28 10.36 11.55 -1.86
C ARG A 28 9.15 11.04 -2.65
N LEU A 29 9.18 9.76 -3.03
CA LEU A 29 8.03 9.10 -3.66
C LEU A 29 7.08 8.50 -2.62
N ILE A 30 7.64 8.01 -1.51
CA ILE A 30 6.88 7.48 -0.38
C ILE A 30 7.01 8.46 0.79
N PRO A 31 5.89 9.06 1.26
CA PRO A 31 5.88 9.94 2.42
C PRO A 31 6.44 9.26 3.67
N GLY A 32 7.17 10.02 4.49
CA GLY A 32 7.76 9.55 5.75
C GLY A 32 9.24 9.92 5.91
N THR A 33 9.94 9.21 6.78
CA THR A 33 11.35 9.50 7.15
C THR A 33 12.14 8.19 7.25
N PRO A 34 13.25 8.01 6.49
CA PRO A 34 14.03 6.77 6.49
C PRO A 34 14.28 6.19 7.88
N GLY A 35 14.19 4.87 8.02
CA GLY A 35 14.40 4.18 9.29
C GLY A 35 13.24 4.28 10.28
N LYS A 36 12.19 5.07 10.01
CA LYS A 36 11.08 5.30 10.94
C LYS A 36 9.71 5.18 10.27
N VAL A 37 9.00 4.09 10.56
CA VAL A 37 7.60 3.88 10.11
C VAL A 37 6.62 4.50 11.10
N THR A 38 5.71 5.36 10.64
CA THR A 38 4.70 6.06 11.47
C THR A 38 3.28 5.80 10.98
N GLY A 39 2.25 6.00 11.82
CA GLY A 39 0.84 5.76 11.46
C GLY A 39 0.29 4.38 11.86
N GLY A 40 -0.68 3.86 11.10
CA GLY A 40 -1.37 2.59 11.36
C GLY A 40 -2.82 2.74 11.86
N SER A 41 -3.39 3.94 11.78
CA SER A 41 -4.78 4.22 12.17
C SER A 41 -5.65 4.48 10.94
N SER A 42 -6.57 3.54 10.64
CA SER A 42 -7.52 3.71 9.53
C SER A 42 -8.43 4.92 9.72
N THR A 43 -8.63 5.36 10.97
CA THR A 43 -9.31 6.61 11.29
C THR A 43 -8.48 7.82 10.87
N LYS A 44 -7.18 7.87 11.22
CA LYS A 44 -6.28 8.96 10.84
C LYS A 44 -6.10 9.02 9.32
N LEU A 45 -5.84 7.87 8.70
CA LEU A 45 -5.77 7.73 7.23
C LEU A 45 -6.99 8.34 6.54
N GLY A 46 -8.19 8.12 7.10
CA GLY A 46 -9.40 8.71 6.54
C GLY A 46 -9.50 10.21 6.59
N LYS A 47 -9.07 10.80 7.70
CA LYS A 47 -9.02 12.25 7.85
C LYS A 47 -8.05 12.84 6.84
N ASN A 48 -6.87 12.24 6.72
CA ASN A 48 -5.84 12.64 5.76
C ASN A 48 -6.34 12.55 4.31
N MET A 49 -7.05 11.49 3.93
CA MET A 49 -7.63 11.38 2.58
C MET A 49 -8.71 12.44 2.30
N PHE A 50 -9.55 12.80 3.28
CA PHE A 50 -10.52 13.89 3.07
C PHE A 50 -9.83 15.23 2.90
N GLU A 51 -8.81 15.50 3.73
CA GLU A 51 -8.00 16.72 3.62
C GLU A 51 -7.34 16.82 2.25
N GLU A 52 -6.76 15.73 1.72
CA GLU A 52 -6.20 15.67 0.36
C GLU A 52 -7.26 15.96 -0.73
N MET A 53 -8.51 15.54 -0.51
CA MET A 53 -9.64 15.84 -1.39
C MET A 53 -10.19 17.28 -1.23
N GLY A 54 -9.63 18.09 -0.33
CA GLY A 54 -10.15 19.44 -0.01
C GLY A 54 -11.45 19.42 0.79
N LEU A 55 -11.77 18.31 1.45
CA LEU A 55 -12.96 18.13 2.27
C LEU A 55 -12.64 18.27 3.76
N PRO A 56 -13.59 18.71 4.60
CA PRO A 56 -13.39 18.74 6.06
C PRO A 56 -13.03 17.36 6.61
N ILE A 57 -12.05 17.29 7.52
CA ILE A 57 -11.66 16.02 8.19
C ILE A 57 -12.79 15.37 9.00
N THR A 58 -13.87 16.11 9.26
CA THR A 58 -15.09 15.68 9.95
C THR A 58 -16.15 15.08 9.02
N THR A 59 -15.86 15.03 7.70
CA THR A 59 -16.78 14.46 6.70
C THR A 59 -17.16 13.02 7.06
N LYS A 60 -18.45 12.71 6.94
CA LYS A 60 -18.95 11.35 7.20
C LYS A 60 -18.47 10.42 6.09
N ARG A 61 -17.89 9.28 6.49
CA ARG A 61 -17.30 8.29 5.58
C ARG A 61 -18.32 7.33 4.97
N THR A 62 -19.41 7.08 5.67
CA THR A 62 -20.45 6.13 5.27
C THR A 62 -21.00 6.48 3.89
N PRO A 63 -21.12 5.51 2.95
CA PRO A 63 -21.01 4.05 3.13
C PRO A 63 -19.60 3.45 2.91
N TYR A 64 -18.52 4.24 3.03
CA TYR A 64 -17.13 3.82 2.76
C TYR A 64 -16.29 3.62 4.03
N GLN A 65 -15.22 2.83 3.89
CA GLN A 65 -14.15 2.67 4.88
C GLN A 65 -12.78 3.04 4.28
N ALA A 66 -11.85 3.53 5.11
CA ALA A 66 -10.43 3.58 4.72
C ALA A 66 -9.88 2.18 4.67
N GLN A 67 -9.26 1.86 3.56
CA GLN A 67 -8.29 0.79 3.48
C GLN A 67 -6.90 1.36 3.27
N HIS A 68 -5.93 0.79 4.00
CA HIS A 68 -4.51 0.94 3.71
C HIS A 68 -4.15 0.09 2.49
N ILE A 69 -3.62 0.70 1.43
CA ILE A 69 -3.18 -0.02 0.22
C ILE A 69 -2.01 -0.93 0.55
N ILE A 70 -0.92 -0.39 1.13
CA ILE A 70 0.06 -1.21 1.83
C ILE A 70 -0.48 -1.44 3.25
N PRO A 71 -0.88 -2.68 3.61
CA PRO A 71 -1.58 -2.94 4.85
C PRO A 71 -0.76 -2.55 6.10
N LYS A 72 -1.45 -1.98 7.09
CA LYS A 72 -0.84 -1.48 8.34
C LYS A 72 -0.19 -2.56 9.19
N GLU A 73 -0.54 -3.83 9.01
CA GLU A 73 0.12 -4.96 9.68
C GLU A 73 1.59 -5.13 9.24
N PHE A 74 1.98 -4.61 8.07
CA PHE A 74 3.35 -4.72 7.56
C PHE A 74 4.27 -3.59 8.00
N ARG A 75 3.87 -2.78 8.99
CA ARG A 75 4.69 -1.70 9.56
C ARG A 75 6.09 -2.14 10.01
N SER A 76 6.23 -3.38 10.46
CA SER A 76 7.50 -3.96 10.87
C SER A 76 8.27 -4.63 9.73
N HIS A 77 7.78 -4.56 8.48
CA HIS A 77 8.46 -5.15 7.34
C HIS A 77 9.78 -4.41 7.06
N PRO A 78 10.93 -5.10 6.90
CA PRO A 78 12.24 -4.47 6.76
C PRO A 78 12.31 -3.42 5.65
N VAL A 79 11.70 -3.72 4.50
CA VAL A 79 11.57 -2.79 3.36
C VAL A 79 10.90 -1.47 3.76
N LEU A 80 9.76 -1.55 4.46
CA LEU A 80 9.02 -0.36 4.89
C LEU A 80 9.77 0.39 6.00
N GLN A 81 10.48 -0.32 6.89
CA GLN A 81 11.34 0.30 7.90
C GLN A 81 12.50 1.07 7.28
N LYS A 82 13.18 0.49 6.28
CA LYS A 82 14.32 1.13 5.63
C LYS A 82 13.91 2.45 4.97
N ILE A 83 12.81 2.48 4.21
CA ILE A 83 12.32 3.72 3.59
C ILE A 83 11.57 4.63 4.57
N GLY A 84 11.07 4.06 5.67
CA GLY A 84 10.37 4.74 6.75
C GLY A 84 9.04 5.36 6.34
N MET A 85 8.13 4.51 5.85
CA MET A 85 6.82 4.91 5.33
C MET A 85 5.87 5.48 6.42
N GLU A 86 5.18 6.58 6.13
CA GLU A 86 3.98 7.03 6.87
C GLU A 86 2.78 6.22 6.33
N MET A 87 2.24 5.31 7.14
CA MET A 87 1.17 4.40 6.72
C MET A 87 -0.20 5.08 6.55
N ASP A 88 -0.49 6.09 7.35
CA ASP A 88 -1.72 6.89 7.34
C ASP A 88 -1.67 8.07 6.36
N ASP A 89 -0.60 8.24 5.59
CA ASP A 89 -0.57 9.19 4.48
C ASP A 89 -1.67 8.86 3.45
N ALA A 90 -2.29 9.90 2.89
CA ALA A 90 -3.44 9.76 2.00
C ALA A 90 -3.10 8.98 0.70
N SER A 91 -1.85 9.06 0.23
CA SER A 91 -1.34 8.26 -0.90
C SER A 91 -1.45 6.75 -0.65
N ASN A 92 -1.40 6.31 0.61
CA ASN A 92 -1.58 4.93 1.02
C ASN A 92 -3.03 4.55 1.32
N GLY A 93 -3.99 5.43 1.06
CA GLY A 93 -5.40 5.23 1.39
C GLY A 93 -6.31 5.06 0.20
N PHE A 94 -7.25 4.12 0.29
CA PHE A 94 -8.35 4.03 -0.66
C PHE A 94 -9.68 3.93 0.07
N PHE A 95 -10.63 4.79 -0.29
CA PHE A 95 -12.00 4.68 0.20
C PHE A 95 -12.71 3.55 -0.56
N GLN A 96 -12.99 2.47 0.13
CA GLN A 96 -13.75 1.35 -0.42
C GLN A 96 -15.12 1.29 0.19
N ARG A 97 -16.14 1.02 -0.63
CA ARG A 97 -17.52 0.87 -0.16
C ARG A 97 -17.61 -0.39 0.69
N VAL A 98 -18.36 -0.31 1.78
CA VAL A 98 -18.69 -1.49 2.59
C VAL A 98 -19.47 -2.48 1.71
N PRO A 99 -19.24 -3.80 1.79
CA PRO A 99 -19.99 -4.80 1.02
C PRO A 99 -21.50 -4.67 1.27
N ASP A 100 -22.26 -4.64 0.18
CA ASP A 100 -23.73 -4.67 0.14
C ASP A 100 -24.22 -5.32 -1.17
N ALA A 101 -25.54 -5.37 -1.36
CA ALA A 101 -26.17 -6.09 -2.46
C ALA A 101 -25.98 -5.44 -3.85
N ASP A 102 -25.54 -4.17 -3.90
CA ASP A 102 -25.39 -3.47 -5.17
C ASP A 102 -24.10 -3.84 -5.89
N ILE A 103 -24.11 -3.69 -7.21
CA ILE A 103 -22.92 -3.81 -8.05
C ILE A 103 -21.95 -2.65 -7.74
N SER A 104 -20.65 -2.94 -7.77
CA SER A 104 -19.57 -1.96 -7.62
C SER A 104 -18.64 -1.98 -8.81
N ALA A 105 -18.13 -0.82 -9.21
CA ALA A 105 -16.98 -0.73 -10.10
C ALA A 105 -15.66 -1.02 -9.37
N THR A 106 -15.57 -0.67 -8.08
CA THR A 106 -14.37 -0.80 -7.24
C THR A 106 -14.49 -1.95 -6.23
N SER A 107 -13.38 -2.36 -5.65
CA SER A 107 -13.34 -3.36 -4.58
C SER A 107 -14.16 -2.92 -3.36
N ARG A 108 -14.63 -3.90 -2.60
CA ARG A 108 -15.38 -3.70 -1.35
C ARG A 108 -14.48 -4.03 -0.16
N HIS A 109 -14.66 -3.31 0.95
CA HIS A 109 -13.88 -3.49 2.19
C HIS A 109 -14.76 -3.57 3.43
N LYS A 110 -14.55 -4.61 4.24
CA LYS A 110 -15.04 -4.73 5.61
C LYS A 110 -14.06 -5.57 6.44
N GLY A 111 -13.26 -4.90 7.27
CA GLY A 111 -12.32 -5.58 8.15
C GLY A 111 -11.19 -6.31 7.41
N TYR A 112 -10.61 -7.32 8.04
CA TYR A 112 -9.36 -7.94 7.61
C TYR A 112 -9.48 -8.88 6.39
N HIS A 113 -8.54 -8.77 5.44
CA HIS A 113 -8.51 -9.49 4.16
C HIS A 113 -7.19 -10.28 3.94
N SER A 114 -7.10 -11.49 4.47
CA SER A 114 -5.86 -12.28 4.48
C SER A 114 -5.26 -12.54 3.10
N VAL A 115 -6.07 -12.80 2.08
CA VAL A 115 -5.58 -13.07 0.71
C VAL A 115 -4.84 -11.88 0.13
N TYR A 116 -5.46 -10.70 0.21
CA TYR A 116 -4.84 -9.45 -0.21
C TYR A 116 -3.56 -9.17 0.59
N SER A 117 -3.64 -9.28 1.91
CA SER A 117 -2.49 -9.04 2.79
C SER A 117 -1.32 -9.99 2.46
N ASN A 118 -1.58 -11.28 2.25
CA ASN A 118 -0.55 -12.25 1.88
C ASN A 118 0.08 -11.94 0.53
N PHE A 119 -0.71 -11.54 -0.46
CA PHE A 119 -0.20 -11.11 -1.76
C PHE A 119 0.72 -9.89 -1.63
N VAL A 120 0.31 -8.85 -0.88
CA VAL A 120 1.14 -7.66 -0.67
C VAL A 120 2.43 -8.01 0.08
N ARG A 121 2.35 -8.87 1.12
CA ARG A 121 3.54 -9.34 1.84
C ARG A 121 4.53 -10.02 0.89
N LYS A 122 4.05 -10.95 0.05
CA LYS A 122 4.90 -11.63 -0.95
C LYS A 122 5.61 -10.63 -1.86
N LYS A 123 4.92 -9.59 -2.31
CA LYS A 123 5.51 -8.55 -3.18
C LYS A 123 6.53 -7.67 -2.46
N LEU A 124 6.34 -7.42 -1.16
CA LEU A 124 7.35 -6.73 -0.34
C LEU A 124 8.56 -7.62 -0.08
N ASP A 125 8.36 -8.91 0.16
CA ASP A 125 9.42 -9.91 0.38
C ASP A 125 10.32 -10.08 -0.88
N GLU A 126 9.80 -9.79 -2.08
CA GLU A 126 10.54 -9.82 -3.35
C GLU A 126 11.51 -8.62 -3.53
N ILE A 127 11.39 -7.55 -2.74
CA ILE A 127 12.23 -6.36 -2.87
C ILE A 127 13.58 -6.58 -2.15
N ASP A 128 14.68 -6.45 -2.88
CA ASP A 128 16.03 -6.54 -2.32
C ASP A 128 16.31 -5.36 -1.37
N ILE A 129 16.34 -5.68 -0.06
CA ILE A 129 16.58 -4.72 1.01
C ILE A 129 17.97 -4.10 0.96
N ASN A 130 18.93 -4.66 0.22
CA ASN A 130 20.29 -4.13 0.11
C ASN A 130 20.39 -2.96 -0.88
N GLN A 131 19.37 -2.75 -1.71
CA GLN A 131 19.31 -1.60 -2.61
C GLN A 131 19.29 -0.27 -1.85
N ASN A 132 19.65 0.82 -2.53
CA ASN A 132 19.56 2.15 -1.95
C ASN A 132 18.10 2.56 -1.66
N ILE A 133 17.91 3.53 -0.77
CA ILE A 133 16.57 3.95 -0.32
C ILE A 133 15.70 4.42 -1.49
N SER A 134 16.25 5.19 -2.44
CA SER A 134 15.45 5.74 -3.55
C SER A 134 14.95 4.65 -4.50
N MET A 135 15.73 3.59 -4.73
CA MET A 135 15.28 2.44 -5.53
C MET A 135 14.19 1.66 -4.81
N ILE A 136 14.34 1.41 -3.51
CA ILE A 136 13.32 0.73 -2.71
C ILE A 136 12.03 1.56 -2.68
N GLU A 137 12.13 2.88 -2.49
CA GLU A 137 10.97 3.78 -2.56
C GLU A 137 10.25 3.69 -3.91
N LYS A 138 10.99 3.65 -5.02
CA LYS A 138 10.40 3.49 -6.36
C LYS A 138 9.65 2.16 -6.48
N LEU A 139 10.24 1.05 -6.02
CA LEU A 139 9.60 -0.27 -6.06
C LEU A 139 8.34 -0.34 -5.19
N VAL A 140 8.39 0.23 -3.98
CA VAL A 140 7.22 0.30 -3.08
C VAL A 140 6.14 1.22 -3.66
N TYR A 141 6.52 2.34 -4.28
CA TYR A 141 5.59 3.24 -4.97
C TYR A 141 4.90 2.54 -6.16
N GLU A 142 5.65 1.83 -6.99
CA GLU A 142 5.10 1.05 -8.11
C GLU A 142 4.13 -0.05 -7.62
N LEU A 143 4.49 -0.75 -6.54
CA LEU A 143 3.61 -1.71 -5.88
C LEU A 143 2.32 -1.04 -5.40
N GLN A 144 2.43 0.05 -4.63
CA GLN A 144 1.28 0.80 -4.12
C GLN A 144 0.36 1.27 -5.24
N TYR A 145 0.92 1.83 -6.32
CA TYR A 145 0.17 2.29 -7.49
C TYR A 145 -0.59 1.14 -8.17
N LYS A 146 0.08 0.01 -8.44
CA LYS A 146 -0.55 -1.15 -9.08
C LYS A 146 -1.66 -1.75 -8.21
N LEU A 147 -1.45 -1.85 -6.91
CA LEU A 147 -2.46 -2.34 -5.97
C LEU A 147 -3.71 -1.45 -5.98
N ARG A 148 -3.52 -0.12 -5.95
CA ARG A 148 -4.62 0.84 -6.09
C ARG A 148 -5.38 0.62 -7.38
N LEU A 149 -4.69 0.53 -8.52
CA LEU A 149 -5.30 0.33 -9.83
C LEU A 149 -6.15 -0.95 -9.89
N LEU A 150 -5.68 -2.04 -9.30
CA LEU A 150 -6.42 -3.31 -9.28
C LEU A 150 -7.66 -3.24 -8.38
N GLN A 151 -7.57 -2.54 -7.26
CA GLN A 151 -8.73 -2.30 -6.40
C GLN A 151 -9.77 -1.38 -7.06
N ASP A 152 -9.29 -0.36 -7.78
CA ASP A 152 -10.15 0.53 -8.56
C ASP A 152 -10.88 -0.22 -9.68
N LYS A 153 -10.24 -1.24 -10.24
CA LYS A 153 -10.84 -2.18 -11.22
C LYS A 153 -11.70 -3.29 -10.61
N GLY A 154 -11.94 -3.26 -9.29
CA GLY A 154 -12.87 -4.19 -8.64
C GLY A 154 -12.30 -5.55 -8.28
N LEU A 155 -10.97 -5.72 -8.24
CA LEU A 155 -10.36 -7.01 -7.90
C LEU A 155 -10.70 -7.37 -6.43
N PRO A 156 -11.32 -8.53 -6.14
CA PRO A 156 -11.82 -8.82 -4.81
C PRO A 156 -10.68 -8.96 -3.80
N LEU A 157 -10.92 -8.51 -2.56
CA LEU A 157 -9.98 -8.64 -1.44
C LEU A 157 -10.21 -9.91 -0.61
N TYR A 158 -11.46 -10.37 -0.56
CA TYR A 158 -11.91 -11.49 0.28
C TYR A 158 -12.19 -12.73 -0.57
N MET A 159 -11.90 -13.90 -0.02
CA MET A 159 -12.51 -15.14 -0.51
C MET A 159 -14.04 -15.02 -0.39
N LYS A 160 -14.78 -15.73 -1.23
CA LYS A 160 -16.24 -15.84 -1.08
C LYS A 160 -16.49 -16.96 -0.08
N ASP A 161 -17.39 -16.75 0.88
CA ASP A 161 -17.57 -17.62 2.05
C ASP A 161 -17.79 -19.10 1.66
N ASP A 162 -18.57 -19.38 0.62
CA ASP A 162 -18.82 -20.76 0.17
C ASP A 162 -17.85 -21.25 -0.92
N TYR A 163 -16.86 -20.45 -1.35
CA TYR A 163 -16.01 -20.82 -2.49
C TYR A 163 -15.18 -22.07 -2.16
N LEU A 164 -14.50 -22.08 -1.02
CA LEU A 164 -13.68 -23.22 -0.63
C LEU A 164 -14.51 -24.49 -0.44
N GLU A 165 -15.67 -24.39 0.21
CA GLU A 165 -16.57 -25.52 0.38
C GLU A 165 -17.12 -26.03 -0.96
N ASN A 166 -17.49 -25.14 -1.88
CA ASN A 166 -17.97 -25.52 -3.20
C ASN A 166 -16.87 -26.15 -4.07
N GLU A 167 -15.65 -25.61 -4.05
CA GLU A 167 -14.53 -26.18 -4.79
C GLU A 167 -14.11 -27.54 -4.20
N LEU A 168 -14.08 -27.69 -2.87
CA LEU A 168 -13.84 -28.97 -2.21
C LEU A 168 -14.95 -29.99 -2.55
N LYS A 169 -16.21 -29.57 -2.55
CA LYS A 169 -17.35 -30.42 -2.94
C LYS A 169 -17.25 -30.86 -4.40
N LYS A 170 -16.82 -29.97 -5.31
CA LYS A 170 -16.54 -30.33 -6.71
C LYS A 170 -15.40 -31.32 -6.84
N ILE A 171 -14.24 -31.05 -6.24
CA ILE A 171 -13.08 -31.94 -6.28
C ILE A 171 -13.46 -33.34 -5.77
N LYS A 172 -14.22 -33.40 -4.65
CA LYS A 172 -14.74 -34.67 -4.12
C LYS A 172 -15.70 -35.38 -5.08
N LYS A 173 -16.43 -34.65 -5.93
CA LYS A 173 -17.41 -35.20 -6.88
C LYS A 173 -16.78 -35.67 -8.19
N ILE A 174 -15.89 -34.88 -8.78
CA ILE A 174 -15.36 -35.13 -10.13
C ILE A 174 -13.91 -35.65 -10.12
N GLY A 175 -13.23 -35.61 -8.98
CA GLY A 175 -11.82 -35.97 -8.88
C GLY A 175 -10.89 -34.82 -9.27
N MET A 176 -9.65 -34.87 -8.76
CA MET A 176 -8.70 -33.76 -8.88
C MET A 176 -8.25 -33.50 -10.34
N GLU A 177 -8.08 -34.55 -11.14
CA GLU A 177 -7.63 -34.41 -12.53
C GLU A 177 -8.71 -33.82 -13.44
N GLN A 178 -9.94 -34.31 -13.35
CA GLN A 178 -11.08 -33.75 -14.10
C GLN A 178 -11.37 -32.31 -13.69
N TYR A 179 -11.27 -32.00 -12.39
CA TYR A 179 -11.40 -30.64 -11.89
C TYR A 179 -10.39 -29.68 -12.54
N LYS A 180 -9.12 -30.09 -12.70
CA LYS A 180 -8.10 -29.24 -13.33
C LYS A 180 -8.46 -28.90 -14.78
N ILE A 181 -8.95 -29.88 -15.53
CA ILE A 181 -9.37 -29.71 -16.94
C ILE A 181 -10.54 -28.72 -17.03
N GLU A 182 -11.62 -28.96 -16.28
CA GLU A 182 -12.82 -28.11 -16.31
C GLU A 182 -12.52 -26.66 -15.87
N ARG A 183 -11.64 -26.50 -14.87
CA ARG A 183 -11.23 -25.18 -14.38
C ARG A 183 -10.43 -24.43 -15.45
N MET A 184 -9.53 -25.12 -16.15
CA MET A 184 -8.71 -24.54 -17.22
C MET A 184 -9.55 -24.11 -18.43
N GLU A 185 -10.60 -24.86 -18.78
CA GLU A 185 -11.53 -24.49 -19.86
C GLU A 185 -12.42 -23.30 -19.47
N LYS A 186 -12.97 -23.31 -18.25
CA LYS A 186 -13.85 -22.24 -17.74
C LYS A 186 -13.12 -20.91 -17.52
N GLU A 187 -11.98 -20.97 -16.85
CA GLU A 187 -10.70 -20.49 -17.39
C GLU A 187 -10.69 -19.45 -18.49
N ILE A 188 -10.81 -20.01 -19.69
CA ILE A 188 -10.60 -19.35 -20.97
C ILE A 188 -11.91 -18.70 -21.43
N ALA A 189 -13.05 -19.35 -21.16
CA ALA A 189 -14.35 -18.95 -21.68
C ALA A 189 -15.04 -17.79 -20.92
N THR A 190 -14.78 -17.61 -19.62
CA THR A 190 -15.54 -16.63 -18.82
C THR A 190 -14.83 -15.27 -18.81
N PRO A 191 -15.48 -14.13 -19.13
CA PRO A 191 -14.88 -12.81 -18.91
C PRO A 191 -14.58 -12.60 -17.42
N VAL A 192 -13.46 -11.94 -17.11
CA VAL A 192 -12.85 -12.03 -15.78
C VAL A 192 -13.74 -11.47 -14.67
N TRP A 193 -14.44 -10.37 -14.93
CA TRP A 193 -15.41 -9.77 -14.01
C TRP A 193 -16.66 -10.64 -13.76
N LYS A 194 -16.88 -11.70 -14.54
CA LYS A 194 -17.94 -12.70 -14.34
C LYS A 194 -17.43 -14.01 -13.71
N ARG A 195 -16.13 -14.13 -13.42
CA ARG A 195 -15.56 -15.39 -12.91
C ARG A 195 -15.93 -15.72 -11.46
N GLY A 196 -16.57 -14.80 -10.74
CA GLY A 196 -17.42 -15.11 -9.58
C GLY A 196 -16.79 -15.90 -8.43
N GLY A 197 -15.46 -15.96 -8.35
CA GLY A 197 -14.70 -16.45 -7.20
C GLY A 197 -14.25 -15.25 -6.38
N GLY A 198 -14.20 -15.42 -5.05
CA GLY A 198 -13.52 -14.43 -4.22
C GLY A 198 -12.02 -14.35 -4.54
N ALA A 199 -11.32 -13.46 -3.86
CA ALA A 199 -9.88 -13.28 -3.96
C ALA A 199 -9.12 -14.60 -3.81
N THR A 200 -8.13 -14.84 -4.66
CA THR A 200 -7.06 -15.82 -4.42
C THR A 200 -5.71 -15.18 -4.71
N VAL A 201 -4.62 -15.70 -4.14
CA VAL A 201 -3.27 -15.17 -4.40
C VAL A 201 -2.94 -15.28 -5.89
N ASP A 202 -3.23 -16.42 -6.53
CA ASP A 202 -3.03 -16.62 -7.97
C ASP A 202 -3.81 -15.62 -8.83
N LEU A 203 -5.04 -15.26 -8.41
CA LEU A 203 -5.82 -14.24 -9.09
C LEU A 203 -5.11 -12.89 -9.03
N TRP A 204 -4.65 -12.50 -7.84
CA TRP A 204 -3.89 -11.27 -7.64
C TRP A 204 -2.57 -11.27 -8.44
N GLU A 205 -1.81 -12.35 -8.43
CA GLU A 205 -0.58 -12.49 -9.22
C GLU A 205 -0.83 -12.34 -10.72
N ARG A 206 -1.85 -13.03 -11.24
CA ARG A 206 -2.22 -12.96 -12.66
C ARG A 206 -2.59 -11.55 -13.10
N TRP A 207 -3.27 -10.78 -12.26
CA TRP A 207 -3.67 -9.40 -12.59
C TRP A 207 -2.58 -8.37 -12.38
N TYR A 208 -1.72 -8.58 -11.40
CA TYR A 208 -0.58 -7.71 -11.14
C TYR A 208 0.48 -7.76 -12.24
N ASN A 209 0.60 -8.91 -12.90
CA ASN A 209 1.57 -9.16 -13.97
C ASN A 209 1.03 -8.86 -15.39
N LYS A 210 -0.21 -8.39 -15.52
CA LYS A 210 -0.78 -7.90 -16.78
C LYS A 210 -0.56 -6.40 -16.93
#